data_AF-A0A7W7M9G6-F1
#
_entry.id   AF-A0A7W7M9G6-F1
#
_cell.length_a   1.000
_cell.length_b   1.000
_cell.length_c   1.000
_cell.angle_alpha   90.00
_cell.angle_beta   90.00
_cell.angle_gamma   90.00
#
_symmetry.space_group_name_H-M   'P 1'
#
loop_
_entity.id
_entity.type
_entity.pdbx_description
1 polymer ?
#
loop_
_entity_poly.entity_id
_entity_poly.type
_entity_poly.pdbx_seq_one_letter_code
_entity_poly.pdbx_strand_id
1 'polypeptide(L)'
;MADGDPPGGTPRDVVVFGVVISALSVGLAIVHLIWPGLRIDAVTLALLVVAVVPWLGRIFASVELPGGWKLEYREFKRTVERELTEKQQQVRDLSQRIDRVEQFVFTGDAAPERATRLRGVLEAFQEYLAGLGYRSEAPLPRIHIGPLDDAAISSVYSDTNAFYYGARNLIVVGRSLADDPSVLLREYSHHILDDLAPGAAGNWTSGGITDAASIHSALADYLPCSFQDDPCFGRAAAGAQRCLRDLSLVVRADSVDGDRHTPQQAGWVWASAFWEIRAGVGAAVLDPVLLDGWRHYPAVTSPEGAAAALIDRIVEAFPEAGNAFANRGLRSI
;
A
#
# COMPACT_ATOMS: atom_id res chain seq x y z
N MET A 1 -3.20 55.52 -22.04
CA MET A 1 -3.07 56.45 -20.89
C MET A 1 -1.68 56.22 -20.34
N ALA A 2 -0.78 57.21 -20.46
CA ALA A 2 0.65 57.14 -20.09
C ALA A 2 1.36 55.81 -20.47
N ASP A 3 1.78 55.68 -21.72
CA ASP A 3 2.78 54.66 -22.09
C ASP A 3 4.16 55.15 -21.62
N GLY A 4 4.89 54.31 -20.90
CA GLY A 4 6.08 54.70 -20.15
C GLY A 4 7.37 54.18 -20.78
N ASP A 5 7.93 54.96 -21.70
CA ASP A 5 9.18 54.61 -22.41
C ASP A 5 10.32 54.35 -21.39
N PRO A 6 10.97 53.16 -21.38
CA PRO A 6 12.03 52.87 -20.43
C PRO A 6 13.25 53.77 -20.71
N PRO A 7 13.93 54.30 -19.68
CA PRO A 7 15.04 55.24 -19.88
C PRO A 7 16.20 54.56 -20.61
N GLY A 8 16.34 54.89 -21.90
CA GLY A 8 17.45 54.42 -22.74
C GLY A 8 18.79 54.89 -22.18
N GLY A 9 19.58 53.95 -21.68
CA GLY A 9 20.94 54.22 -21.20
C GLY A 9 21.75 54.93 -22.29
N THR A 10 22.43 56.01 -21.93
CA THR A 10 23.18 56.82 -22.88
C THR A 10 24.44 56.06 -23.33
N PRO A 11 25.01 56.37 -24.52
CA PRO A 11 26.26 55.76 -24.96
C PRO A 11 27.44 55.93 -23.98
N ARG A 12 27.38 56.89 -23.05
CA ARG A 12 28.37 57.07 -21.99
C ARG A 12 28.32 55.95 -20.95
N ASP A 13 27.13 55.43 -20.63
CA ASP A 13 26.94 54.47 -19.55
C ASP A 13 27.61 53.12 -19.89
N VAL A 14 27.56 52.71 -21.17
CA VAL A 14 28.26 51.52 -21.68
C VAL A 14 29.78 51.67 -21.58
N VAL A 15 30.31 52.85 -21.92
CA VAL A 15 31.76 53.13 -21.86
C VAL A 15 32.27 53.16 -20.42
N VAL A 16 31.52 53.81 -19.51
CA VAL A 16 31.84 53.82 -18.06
C VAL A 16 31.84 52.39 -17.50
N PHE A 17 30.85 51.57 -17.88
CA PHE A 17 30.76 50.19 -17.40
C PHE A 17 31.95 49.32 -17.84
N GLY A 18 32.38 49.46 -19.10
CA GLY A 18 33.59 48.80 -19.61
C GLY A 18 34.85 49.19 -18.83
N VAL A 19 35.04 50.49 -18.55
CA VAL A 19 36.17 51.00 -17.76
C VAL A 19 36.16 50.45 -16.33
N VAL A 20 34.99 50.39 -15.68
CA VAL A 20 34.85 49.83 -14.33
C VAL A 20 35.24 48.35 -14.27
N ILE A 21 34.77 47.54 -15.23
CA ILE A 21 35.15 46.12 -15.30
C ILE A 21 36.65 45.95 -15.55
N SER A 22 37.23 46.70 -16.50
CA SER A 22 38.67 46.63 -16.79
C SER A 22 39.52 47.01 -15.56
N ALA A 23 39.12 48.04 -14.81
CA ALA A 23 39.79 48.43 -13.57
C ALA A 23 39.70 47.35 -12.49
N LEU A 24 38.53 46.69 -12.35
CA LEU A 24 38.33 45.57 -11.43
C LEU A 24 39.20 44.36 -11.79
N SER A 25 39.27 43.98 -13.06
CA SER A 25 40.12 42.87 -13.53
C SER A 25 41.61 43.15 -13.31
N VAL A 26 42.07 44.38 -13.59
CA VAL A 26 43.47 44.79 -13.32
C VAL A 26 43.76 44.81 -11.81
N GLY A 27 42.82 45.30 -10.99
CA GLY A 27 42.94 45.27 -9.53
C GLY A 27 43.07 43.85 -8.97
N LEU A 28 42.22 42.92 -9.42
CA LEU A 28 42.29 41.50 -9.04
C LEU A 28 43.61 40.85 -9.48
N ALA A 29 44.10 41.15 -10.68
CA ALA A 29 45.38 40.66 -11.15
C ALA A 29 46.55 41.16 -10.28
N ILE A 30 46.57 42.45 -9.92
CA ILE A 30 47.59 43.04 -9.04
C ILE A 30 47.53 42.42 -7.63
N VAL A 31 46.34 42.24 -7.06
CA VAL A 31 46.16 41.61 -5.73
C VAL A 31 46.69 40.16 -5.73
N HIS A 32 46.42 39.38 -6.77
CA HIS A 32 46.96 38.02 -6.91
C HIS A 32 48.48 38.00 -7.10
N LEU A 33 49.05 38.99 -7.77
CA LEU A 33 50.50 39.11 -8.01
C LEU A 33 51.26 39.52 -6.73
N ILE A 34 50.63 40.28 -5.83
CA ILE A 34 51.18 40.67 -4.51
C ILE A 34 51.00 39.53 -3.49
N TRP A 35 49.86 38.82 -3.52
CA TRP A 35 49.56 37.72 -2.60
C TRP A 35 49.19 36.41 -3.34
N PRO A 36 50.15 35.73 -4.00
CA PRO A 36 49.90 34.48 -4.71
C PRO A 36 49.49 33.31 -3.78
N GLY A 37 49.67 33.45 -2.47
CA GLY A 37 49.20 32.49 -1.47
C GLY A 37 47.70 32.62 -1.09
N LEU A 38 46.96 33.58 -1.68
CA LEU A 38 45.55 33.81 -1.35
C LEU A 38 44.67 32.66 -1.87
N ARG A 39 44.31 31.73 -0.97
CA ARG A 39 43.39 30.63 -1.26
C ARG A 39 41.95 31.18 -1.37
N ILE A 40 41.50 31.42 -2.60
CA ILE A 40 40.08 31.65 -2.89
C ILE A 40 39.34 30.35 -2.56
N ASP A 41 38.53 30.36 -1.51
CA ASP A 41 37.71 29.20 -1.17
C ASP A 41 36.50 29.04 -2.11
N ALA A 42 35.93 27.84 -2.13
CA ALA A 42 34.81 27.50 -3.00
C ALA A 42 33.54 28.33 -2.69
N VAL A 43 33.41 28.85 -1.46
CA VAL A 43 32.26 29.68 -1.05
C VAL A 43 32.39 31.06 -1.67
N THR A 44 33.58 31.66 -1.60
CA THR A 44 33.93 32.95 -2.23
C THR A 44 33.76 32.88 -3.74
N LEU A 45 34.19 31.78 -4.38
CA LEU A 45 34.00 31.56 -5.81
C LEU A 45 32.50 31.43 -6.17
N ALA A 46 31.73 30.66 -5.40
CA ALA A 46 30.29 30.50 -5.61
C ALA A 46 29.52 31.82 -5.41
N LEU A 47 29.85 32.60 -4.38
CA LEU A 47 29.27 33.93 -4.13
C LEU A 47 29.59 34.91 -5.26
N LEU A 48 30.81 34.87 -5.80
CA LEU A 48 31.21 35.72 -6.94
C LEU A 48 30.45 35.34 -8.22
N VAL A 49 30.23 34.05 -8.48
CA VAL A 49 29.35 33.58 -9.57
C VAL A 49 27.91 34.07 -9.36
N VAL A 50 27.33 33.87 -8.17
CA VAL A 50 25.96 34.31 -7.84
C VAL A 50 25.79 35.83 -7.96
N ALA A 51 26.81 36.63 -7.64
CA ALA A 51 26.79 38.07 -7.81
C ALA A 51 26.77 38.52 -9.29
N VAL A 52 27.35 37.73 -10.19
CA VAL A 52 27.45 38.05 -11.64
C VAL A 52 26.27 37.49 -12.44
N VAL A 53 25.62 36.41 -12.00
CA VAL A 53 24.45 35.79 -12.66
C VAL A 53 23.33 36.78 -13.01
N PRO A 54 22.89 37.72 -12.12
CA PRO A 54 21.87 38.72 -12.46
C PRO A 54 22.24 39.65 -13.63
N TRP A 55 23.54 39.88 -13.86
CA TRP A 55 24.03 40.73 -14.95
C TRP A 55 24.20 39.98 -16.26
N LEU A 56 24.56 38.69 -16.22
CA LEU A 56 24.70 37.85 -17.42
C LEU A 56 23.40 37.78 -18.24
N GLY A 57 22.23 37.78 -17.59
CA GLY A 57 20.93 37.83 -18.26
C GLY A 57 20.73 39.04 -19.18
N ARG A 58 21.33 40.20 -18.85
CA ARG A 58 21.31 41.40 -19.72
C ARG A 58 22.27 41.31 -20.89
N ILE A 59 23.41 40.62 -20.71
CA ILE A 59 24.39 40.41 -21.80
C ILE A 59 23.78 39.47 -22.84
N PHE A 60 23.30 38.29 -22.44
CA PHE A 60 22.74 37.29 -23.36
C PHE A 60 21.48 37.76 -24.09
N ALA A 61 20.74 38.73 -23.56
CA ALA A 61 19.59 39.34 -24.25
C ALA A 61 19.98 40.24 -25.45
N SER A 62 21.26 40.63 -25.58
CA SER A 62 21.69 41.72 -26.48
C SER A 62 22.93 41.41 -27.33
N VAL A 63 23.35 40.14 -27.46
CA VAL A 63 24.48 39.77 -28.33
C VAL A 63 24.00 39.52 -29.78
N GLU A 64 23.73 40.59 -30.53
CA GLU A 64 23.64 40.49 -31.98
C GLU A 64 25.06 40.41 -32.60
N LEU A 65 25.60 39.20 -32.69
CA LEU A 65 26.92 38.97 -33.30
C LEU A 65 26.93 39.42 -34.77
N PRO A 66 27.94 40.22 -35.21
CA PRO A 66 28.10 40.63 -36.60
C PRO A 66 28.50 39.43 -37.47
N GLY A 67 27.49 38.70 -37.95
CA GLY A 67 27.65 37.45 -38.69
C GLY A 67 26.35 36.65 -38.89
N GLY A 68 25.26 36.99 -38.19
CA GLY A 68 23.93 36.44 -38.46
C GLY A 68 23.61 35.07 -37.83
N TRP A 69 24.47 34.56 -36.94
CA TRP A 69 24.32 33.27 -36.27
C TRP A 69 23.21 33.30 -35.19
N LYS A 70 21.95 33.23 -35.62
CA LYS A 70 20.74 33.21 -34.76
C LYS A 70 20.15 31.81 -34.54
N LEU A 71 20.91 30.75 -34.88
CA LEU A 71 20.44 29.36 -34.87
C LEU A 71 20.70 28.64 -33.53
N GLU A 72 21.95 28.66 -33.05
CA GLU A 72 22.42 27.79 -31.96
C GLU A 72 21.64 27.93 -30.66
N TYR A 73 21.26 29.15 -30.24
CA TYR A 73 20.50 29.34 -28.99
C TYR A 73 19.13 28.64 -29.02
N ARG A 74 18.48 28.57 -30.19
CA ARG A 74 17.19 27.87 -30.35
C ARG A 74 17.38 26.35 -30.36
N GLU A 75 18.50 25.86 -30.90
CA GLU A 75 18.81 24.43 -30.92
C GLU A 75 19.29 23.94 -29.56
N PHE A 76 20.17 24.67 -28.88
CA PHE A 76 20.58 24.40 -27.50
C PHE A 76 19.38 24.40 -26.55
N LYS A 77 18.49 25.40 -26.63
CA LYS A 77 17.27 25.43 -25.82
C LYS A 77 16.39 24.20 -26.08
N ARG A 78 16.18 23.82 -27.34
CA ARG A 78 15.44 22.59 -27.69
C ARG A 78 16.09 21.33 -27.15
N THR A 79 17.42 21.20 -27.21
CA THR A 79 18.15 20.05 -26.66
C THR A 79 17.97 19.96 -25.15
N VAL A 80 18.09 21.08 -24.42
CA VAL A 80 17.86 21.14 -22.97
C VAL A 80 16.40 20.81 -22.62
N GLU A 81 15.42 21.38 -23.34
CA GLU A 81 13.99 21.07 -23.13
C GLU A 81 13.67 19.59 -23.44
N ARG A 82 14.32 19.00 -24.45
CA ARG A 82 14.19 17.57 -24.78
C ARG A 82 14.81 16.68 -23.71
N GLU A 83 16.04 16.95 -23.28
CA GLU A 83 16.69 16.22 -22.18
C GLU A 83 15.91 16.33 -20.87
N LEU A 84 15.36 17.50 -20.55
CA LEU A 84 14.56 17.69 -19.34
C LEU A 84 13.26 16.87 -19.42
N THR A 85 12.63 16.82 -20.59
CA THR A 85 11.44 16.00 -20.84
C THR A 85 11.77 14.51 -20.76
N GLU A 86 12.82 14.05 -21.44
CA GLU A 86 13.30 12.67 -21.41
C GLU A 86 13.64 12.23 -19.98
N LYS A 87 14.33 13.06 -19.19
CA LYS A 87 14.66 12.77 -17.78
C LYS A 87 13.43 12.80 -16.88
N GLN A 88 12.50 13.75 -17.05
CA GLN A 88 11.21 13.72 -16.34
C GLN A 88 10.35 12.50 -16.72
N GLN A 89 10.52 11.95 -17.92
CA GLN A 89 9.80 10.76 -18.38
C GLN A 89 10.47 9.48 -17.86
N GLN A 90 11.81 9.43 -17.81
CA GLN A 90 12.56 8.38 -17.11
C GLN A 90 12.30 8.36 -15.60
N VAL A 91 12.22 9.52 -14.93
CA VAL A 91 11.88 9.58 -13.50
C VAL A 91 10.44 9.09 -13.24
N ARG A 92 9.51 9.35 -14.16
CA ARG A 92 8.14 8.83 -14.07
C ARG A 92 8.05 7.32 -14.36
N ASP A 93 8.75 6.81 -15.37
CA ASP A 93 8.89 5.35 -15.61
C ASP A 93 9.54 4.65 -14.43
N LEU A 94 10.62 5.22 -13.88
CA LEU A 94 11.34 4.65 -12.74
C LEU A 94 10.47 4.66 -11.47
N SER A 95 9.69 5.71 -11.21
CA SER A 95 8.68 5.72 -10.16
C SER A 95 7.66 4.60 -10.39
N GLN A 96 7.00 4.56 -11.55
CA GLN A 96 6.02 3.52 -11.94
C GLN A 96 6.55 2.09 -12.02
N ARG A 97 7.86 1.91 -11.84
CA ARG A 97 8.55 0.62 -11.71
C ARG A 97 8.97 0.34 -10.27
N ILE A 98 9.34 1.35 -9.47
CA ILE A 98 9.51 1.25 -8.01
C ILE A 98 8.17 0.92 -7.35
N ASP A 99 7.11 1.63 -7.75
CA ASP A 99 5.69 1.38 -7.39
C ASP A 99 5.20 -0.03 -7.79
N ARG A 100 6.02 -0.79 -8.53
CA ARG A 100 5.73 -2.14 -9.06
C ARG A 100 6.74 -3.20 -8.61
N VAL A 101 7.60 -2.89 -7.63
CA VAL A 101 8.62 -3.80 -7.08
C VAL A 101 8.19 -4.48 -5.77
N GLU A 102 7.20 -3.94 -5.06
CA GLU A 102 6.51 -4.69 -4.00
C GLU A 102 5.56 -5.73 -4.62
N GLN A 103 6.13 -6.86 -5.01
CA GLN A 103 5.42 -8.02 -5.53
C GLN A 103 5.47 -9.17 -4.53
N PHE A 104 4.40 -9.98 -4.47
CA PHE A 104 4.37 -11.19 -3.67
C PHE A 104 5.53 -12.14 -4.02
N VAL A 105 6.41 -12.38 -3.04
CA VAL A 105 7.57 -13.26 -3.14
C VAL A 105 7.18 -14.68 -2.72
N PHE A 106 7.14 -15.59 -3.69
CA PHE A 106 6.86 -17.01 -3.46
C PHE A 106 8.14 -17.82 -3.22
N THR A 107 8.07 -18.80 -2.34
CA THR A 107 9.16 -19.72 -1.94
C THR A 107 8.62 -21.13 -1.68
N GLY A 108 9.50 -22.13 -1.55
CA GLY A 108 9.10 -23.54 -1.37
C GLY A 108 8.68 -24.20 -2.70
N ASP A 109 7.74 -25.14 -2.65
CA ASP A 109 7.24 -25.92 -3.81
C ASP A 109 6.26 -25.11 -4.70
N ALA A 110 6.59 -23.83 -4.90
CA ALA A 110 5.84 -22.86 -5.69
C ALA A 110 6.28 -22.92 -7.17
N ALA A 111 5.76 -23.89 -7.93
CA ALA A 111 5.97 -23.97 -9.38
C ALA A 111 5.64 -22.62 -10.07
N PRO A 112 6.41 -22.17 -11.08
CA PRO A 112 6.28 -20.82 -11.65
C PRO A 112 4.87 -20.46 -12.12
N GLU A 113 4.15 -21.42 -12.68
CA GLU A 113 2.77 -21.28 -13.17
C GLU A 113 1.80 -21.11 -12.01
N ARG A 114 1.99 -21.87 -10.92
CA ARG A 114 1.21 -21.74 -9.67
C ARG A 114 1.49 -20.40 -9.01
N ALA A 115 2.75 -20.00 -8.87
CA ALA A 115 3.14 -18.71 -8.30
C ALA A 115 2.56 -17.52 -9.10
N THR A 116 2.59 -17.60 -10.43
CA THR A 116 2.00 -16.59 -11.33
C THR A 116 0.48 -16.50 -11.16
N ARG A 117 -0.21 -17.65 -11.14
CA ARG A 117 -1.66 -17.73 -10.92
C ARG A 117 -2.07 -17.17 -9.56
N LEU A 118 -1.40 -17.58 -8.49
CA LEU A 118 -1.68 -17.14 -7.12
C LEU A 118 -1.37 -15.66 -6.91
N ARG A 119 -0.33 -15.12 -7.56
CA ARG A 119 -0.04 -13.68 -7.55
C ARG A 119 -1.19 -12.87 -8.15
N GLY A 120 -1.65 -13.21 -9.36
CA GLY A 120 -2.73 -12.47 -10.02
C GLY A 120 -4.05 -12.49 -9.24
N VAL A 121 -4.34 -13.58 -8.51
CA VAL A 121 -5.50 -13.65 -7.62
C VAL A 121 -5.34 -12.79 -6.36
N LEU A 122 -4.13 -12.68 -5.79
CA LEU A 122 -3.84 -11.76 -4.70
C LEU A 122 -3.88 -10.29 -5.13
N GLU A 123 -3.32 -9.96 -6.30
CA GLU A 123 -3.36 -8.60 -6.88
C GLU A 123 -4.81 -8.15 -7.09
N ALA A 124 -5.67 -8.99 -7.68
CA ALA A 124 -7.10 -8.71 -7.83
C ALA A 124 -7.84 -8.61 -6.48
N PHE A 125 -7.44 -9.37 -5.46
CA PHE A 125 -8.02 -9.27 -4.11
C PHE A 125 -7.57 -7.99 -3.39
N GLN A 126 -6.34 -7.52 -3.61
CA GLN A 126 -5.89 -6.21 -3.15
C GLN A 126 -6.66 -5.07 -3.80
N GLU A 127 -6.93 -5.13 -5.11
CA GLU A 127 -7.79 -4.16 -5.80
C GLU A 127 -9.21 -4.14 -5.22
N TYR A 128 -9.80 -5.31 -4.94
CA TYR A 128 -11.10 -5.44 -4.26
C TYR A 128 -11.08 -4.81 -2.85
N LEU A 129 -10.10 -5.16 -2.00
CA LEU A 129 -9.95 -4.59 -0.67
C LEU A 129 -9.73 -3.07 -0.71
N ALA A 130 -8.97 -2.57 -1.70
CA ALA A 130 -8.81 -1.14 -1.94
C ALA A 130 -10.13 -0.47 -2.38
N GLY A 131 -11.01 -1.19 -3.09
CA GLY A 131 -12.40 -0.79 -3.35
C GLY A 131 -13.23 -0.64 -2.08
N LEU A 132 -13.03 -1.52 -1.08
CA LEU A 132 -13.65 -1.42 0.25
C LEU A 132 -13.06 -0.30 1.14
N GLY A 133 -12.07 0.45 0.65
CA GLY A 133 -11.37 1.47 1.42
C GLY A 133 -10.26 0.94 2.33
N TYR A 134 -9.71 -0.26 2.07
CA TYR A 134 -8.41 -0.64 2.64
C TYR A 134 -7.29 0.23 2.07
N ARG A 135 -6.42 0.77 2.91
CA ARG A 135 -5.18 1.46 2.56
C ARG A 135 -4.17 1.11 3.64
N SER A 136 -2.96 0.77 3.25
CA SER A 136 -1.91 0.34 4.16
C SER A 136 -0.53 0.69 3.63
N GLU A 137 0.41 0.85 4.56
CA GLU A 137 1.85 1.01 4.32
C GLU A 137 2.62 -0.22 4.86
N ALA A 138 1.92 -1.28 5.28
CA ALA A 138 2.53 -2.52 5.74
C ALA A 138 3.18 -3.28 4.56
N PRO A 139 4.41 -3.78 4.72
CA PRO A 139 5.11 -4.50 3.66
C PRO A 139 4.38 -5.81 3.33
N LEU A 140 4.33 -6.19 2.04
CA LEU A 140 3.64 -7.40 1.63
C LEU A 140 4.24 -8.68 2.25
N PRO A 141 3.41 -9.65 2.66
CA PRO A 141 3.88 -10.91 3.22
C PRO A 141 4.59 -11.74 2.15
N ARG A 142 5.66 -12.42 2.56
CA ARG A 142 6.25 -13.50 1.76
C ARG A 142 5.33 -14.71 1.82
N ILE A 143 5.34 -15.53 0.76
CA ILE A 143 4.52 -16.73 0.66
C ILE A 143 5.43 -17.95 0.56
N HIS A 144 5.13 -18.97 1.36
CA HIS A 144 5.81 -20.27 1.33
C HIS A 144 4.83 -21.38 1.00
N ILE A 145 5.14 -22.18 -0.01
CA ILE A 145 4.34 -23.33 -0.43
C ILE A 145 4.99 -24.62 0.06
N GLY A 146 4.29 -25.35 0.92
CA GLY A 146 4.74 -26.62 1.48
C GLY A 146 5.50 -26.51 2.80
N PRO A 147 6.30 -27.55 3.13
CA PRO A 147 6.79 -27.74 4.48
C PRO A 147 7.94 -26.79 4.85
N LEU A 148 7.75 -26.02 5.93
CA LEU A 148 8.84 -25.26 6.56
C LEU A 148 9.75 -26.19 7.36
N ASP A 149 11.03 -26.18 7.01
CA ASP A 149 12.11 -26.74 7.83
C ASP A 149 12.53 -25.72 8.91
N ASP A 150 11.67 -25.56 9.93
CA ASP A 150 11.91 -24.66 11.05
C ASP A 150 11.50 -25.30 12.38
N ALA A 151 12.46 -25.48 13.29
CA ALA A 151 12.23 -26.14 14.58
C ALA A 151 11.26 -25.38 15.52
N ALA A 152 11.01 -24.08 15.29
CA ALA A 152 10.01 -23.30 16.04
C ALA A 152 8.59 -23.42 15.45
N ILE A 153 8.44 -23.95 14.24
CA ILE A 153 7.17 -24.08 13.52
C ILE A 153 6.97 -25.58 13.21
N SER A 154 6.38 -26.32 14.15
CA SER A 154 6.30 -27.78 14.11
C SER A 154 5.90 -28.33 12.73
N SER A 155 6.86 -28.98 12.07
CA SER A 155 6.75 -29.45 10.67
C SER A 155 5.55 -30.37 10.42
N VAL A 156 5.03 -31.02 11.47
CA VAL A 156 3.86 -31.91 11.49
C VAL A 156 2.61 -31.31 10.84
N TYR A 157 2.43 -29.99 10.89
CA TYR A 157 1.23 -29.32 10.34
C TYR A 157 1.43 -28.72 8.94
N SER A 158 2.67 -28.69 8.44
CA SER A 158 3.06 -27.74 7.38
C SER A 158 2.61 -28.09 5.96
N ASP A 159 2.18 -29.33 5.68
CA ASP A 159 1.77 -29.76 4.33
C ASP A 159 0.24 -29.91 4.14
N THR A 160 -0.51 -29.85 5.25
CA THR A 160 -1.98 -30.04 5.31
C THR A 160 -2.71 -28.90 6.01
N ASN A 161 -1.99 -27.84 6.42
CA ASN A 161 -2.55 -26.63 7.00
C ASN A 161 -2.07 -25.37 6.25
N ALA A 162 -2.71 -24.25 6.50
CA ALA A 162 -2.23 -22.92 6.12
C ALA A 162 -2.30 -21.98 7.33
N PHE A 163 -1.40 -21.00 7.38
CA PHE A 163 -1.40 -19.96 8.42
C PHE A 163 -0.62 -18.72 7.97
N TYR A 164 -1.09 -17.54 8.39
CA TYR A 164 -0.27 -16.34 8.48
C TYR A 164 0.54 -16.32 9.78
N TYR A 165 1.83 -15.96 9.68
CA TYR A 165 2.73 -15.78 10.81
C TYR A 165 3.25 -14.34 10.82
N GLY A 166 2.46 -13.43 11.40
CA GLY A 166 2.73 -11.99 11.41
C GLY A 166 4.10 -11.60 11.97
N ALA A 167 4.60 -12.31 12.99
CA ALA A 167 5.93 -12.08 13.57
C ALA A 167 7.11 -12.30 12.59
N ARG A 168 6.87 -12.86 11.40
CA ARG A 168 7.86 -13.00 10.31
C ARG A 168 7.37 -12.45 8.96
N ASN A 169 6.19 -11.81 8.94
CA ASN A 169 5.44 -11.40 7.76
C ASN A 169 5.44 -12.48 6.65
N LEU A 170 4.94 -13.66 7.01
CA LEU A 170 5.05 -14.88 6.23
C LEU A 170 3.71 -15.63 6.21
N ILE A 171 3.16 -15.86 5.02
CA ILE A 171 2.08 -16.80 4.79
C ILE A 171 2.67 -18.16 4.43
N VAL A 172 2.13 -19.23 5.02
CA VAL A 172 2.51 -20.61 4.76
C VAL A 172 1.28 -21.38 4.30
N VAL A 173 1.38 -22.10 3.18
CA VAL A 173 0.29 -22.91 2.62
C VAL A 173 0.82 -24.30 2.25
N GLY A 174 0.35 -25.34 2.93
CA GLY A 174 0.70 -26.73 2.62
C GLY A 174 0.34 -27.15 1.19
N ARG A 175 1.08 -28.08 0.60
CA ARG A 175 0.97 -28.38 -0.86
C ARG A 175 -0.38 -28.96 -1.24
N SER A 176 -1.02 -29.67 -0.31
CA SER A 176 -2.39 -30.18 -0.47
C SER A 176 -3.45 -29.08 -0.55
N LEU A 177 -3.14 -27.86 -0.08
CA LEU A 177 -4.01 -26.68 -0.10
C LEU A 177 -3.60 -25.64 -1.16
N ALA A 178 -2.36 -25.69 -1.65
CA ALA A 178 -1.74 -24.65 -2.47
C ALA A 178 -2.34 -24.45 -3.88
N ASP A 179 -3.25 -25.30 -4.32
CA ASP A 179 -4.04 -25.09 -5.54
C ASP A 179 -5.45 -24.52 -5.28
N ASP A 180 -5.85 -24.35 -4.01
CA ASP A 180 -7.05 -23.61 -3.61
C ASP A 180 -6.72 -22.12 -3.35
N PRO A 181 -7.24 -21.18 -4.17
CA PRO A 181 -6.97 -19.76 -3.97
C PRO A 181 -7.61 -19.20 -2.71
N SER A 182 -8.78 -19.72 -2.28
CA SER A 182 -9.50 -19.18 -1.11
C SER A 182 -8.69 -19.35 0.17
N VAL A 183 -7.93 -20.45 0.30
CA VAL A 183 -7.02 -20.70 1.43
C VAL A 183 -5.92 -19.64 1.48
N LEU A 184 -5.26 -19.34 0.34
CA LEU A 184 -4.25 -18.28 0.30
C LEU A 184 -4.84 -16.89 0.62
N LEU A 185 -6.02 -16.58 0.10
CA LEU A 185 -6.69 -15.31 0.38
C LEU A 185 -7.16 -15.18 1.83
N ARG A 186 -7.49 -16.28 2.51
CA ARG A 186 -7.77 -16.30 3.95
C ARG A 186 -6.53 -15.94 4.76
N GLU A 187 -5.39 -16.55 4.46
CA GLU A 187 -4.14 -16.21 5.17
C GLU A 187 -3.65 -14.80 4.83
N TYR A 188 -3.92 -14.29 3.63
CA TYR A 188 -3.71 -12.87 3.34
C TYR A 188 -4.71 -11.97 4.09
N SER A 189 -5.97 -12.40 4.25
CA SER A 189 -6.95 -11.66 5.06
C SER A 189 -6.54 -11.55 6.52
N HIS A 190 -5.86 -12.54 7.10
CA HIS A 190 -5.26 -12.42 8.43
C HIS A 190 -4.23 -11.28 8.51
N HIS A 191 -3.36 -11.12 7.50
CA HIS A 191 -2.43 -9.98 7.41
C HIS A 191 -3.17 -8.63 7.33
N ILE A 192 -4.23 -8.54 6.51
CA ILE A 192 -5.07 -7.34 6.37
C ILE A 192 -5.78 -6.97 7.69
N LEU A 193 -6.28 -7.96 8.43
CA LEU A 193 -7.02 -7.76 9.67
C LEU A 193 -6.09 -7.43 10.85
N ASP A 194 -4.88 -8.00 10.89
CA ASP A 194 -3.84 -7.61 11.85
C ASP A 194 -3.30 -6.19 11.58
N ASP A 195 -3.24 -5.73 10.33
CA ASP A 195 -2.87 -4.35 9.99
C ASP A 195 -3.97 -3.34 10.36
N LEU A 196 -5.24 -3.66 10.05
CA LEU A 196 -6.38 -2.79 10.37
C LEU A 196 -6.65 -2.61 11.86
N ALA A 197 -6.37 -3.62 12.69
CA ALA A 197 -6.57 -3.56 14.13
C ALA A 197 -5.48 -4.35 14.89
N PRO A 198 -4.25 -3.79 15.02
CA PRO A 198 -3.09 -4.51 15.56
C PRO A 198 -3.32 -5.12 16.95
N GLY A 199 -3.27 -6.45 17.01
CA GLY A 199 -3.46 -7.24 18.22
C GLY A 199 -4.91 -7.44 18.66
N ALA A 200 -5.91 -6.89 17.95
CA ALA A 200 -7.32 -6.98 18.34
C ALA A 200 -7.84 -8.43 18.40
N ALA A 201 -7.29 -9.35 17.61
CA ALA A 201 -7.62 -10.78 17.68
C ALA A 201 -7.31 -11.42 19.04
N GLY A 202 -6.34 -10.91 19.80
CA GLY A 202 -5.94 -11.45 21.09
C GLY A 202 -5.35 -12.87 21.01
N ASN A 203 -5.89 -13.77 21.83
CA ASN A 203 -5.35 -15.11 22.04
C ASN A 203 -6.05 -16.18 21.18
N TRP A 204 -5.34 -16.72 20.19
CA TRP A 204 -5.85 -17.80 19.31
C TRP A 204 -6.03 -19.18 19.98
N THR A 205 -5.65 -19.35 21.26
CA THR A 205 -5.78 -20.65 21.97
C THR A 205 -7.10 -20.82 22.75
N SER A 206 -7.93 -19.78 22.80
CA SER A 206 -9.31 -19.82 23.29
C SER A 206 -10.22 -19.23 22.21
N GLY A 207 -11.25 -19.97 21.78
CA GLY A 207 -12.14 -19.58 20.68
C GLY A 207 -13.60 -19.54 21.11
N GLY A 208 -13.94 -18.73 22.11
CA GLY A 208 -15.31 -18.45 22.49
C GLY A 208 -16.09 -17.76 21.38
N ILE A 209 -17.41 -17.87 21.38
CA ILE A 209 -18.24 -17.34 20.29
C ILE A 209 -18.18 -15.81 20.18
N THR A 210 -17.96 -15.10 21.28
CA THR A 210 -17.75 -13.64 21.34
C THR A 210 -16.28 -13.21 21.29
N ASP A 211 -15.33 -14.15 21.18
CA ASP A 211 -13.91 -13.80 21.14
C ASP A 211 -13.52 -13.10 19.83
N ALA A 212 -12.66 -12.09 19.94
CA ALA A 212 -12.20 -11.31 18.80
C ALA A 212 -11.43 -12.18 17.76
N ALA A 213 -10.74 -13.23 18.20
CA ALA A 213 -10.13 -14.23 17.30
C ALA A 213 -11.18 -14.94 16.42
N SER A 214 -12.38 -15.18 16.96
CA SER A 214 -13.48 -15.84 16.25
C SER A 214 -14.05 -14.92 15.17
N ILE A 215 -14.28 -13.64 15.50
CA ILE A 215 -14.72 -12.62 14.54
C ILE A 215 -13.64 -12.34 13.49
N HIS A 216 -12.37 -12.28 13.88
CA HIS A 216 -11.24 -12.16 12.96
C HIS A 216 -11.20 -13.36 12.00
N SER A 217 -11.33 -14.60 12.49
CA SER A 217 -11.40 -15.78 11.60
C SER A 217 -12.64 -15.75 10.70
N ALA A 218 -13.76 -15.20 11.17
CA ALA A 218 -14.97 -15.05 10.38
C ALA A 218 -14.76 -14.12 9.18
N LEU A 219 -14.12 -12.98 9.41
CA LEU A 219 -13.76 -12.02 8.36
C LEU A 219 -12.71 -12.61 7.40
N ALA A 220 -11.75 -13.38 7.92
CA ALA A 220 -10.76 -14.07 7.10
C ALA A 220 -11.36 -15.16 6.19
N ASP A 221 -12.46 -15.81 6.59
CA ASP A 221 -13.22 -16.72 5.73
C ASP A 221 -14.17 -15.96 4.78
N TYR A 222 -14.84 -14.93 5.28
CA TYR A 222 -15.88 -14.17 4.57
C TYR A 222 -15.32 -13.30 3.42
N LEU A 223 -14.22 -12.56 3.63
CA LEU A 223 -13.69 -11.63 2.63
C LEU A 223 -13.28 -12.34 1.32
N PRO A 224 -12.58 -13.50 1.34
CA PRO A 224 -12.34 -14.31 0.14
C PRO A 224 -13.63 -14.80 -0.53
N CYS A 225 -14.63 -15.23 0.25
CA CYS A 225 -15.91 -15.71 -0.27
C CYS A 225 -16.71 -14.60 -0.95
N SER A 226 -16.74 -13.39 -0.36
CA SER A 226 -17.43 -12.24 -0.97
C SER A 226 -16.76 -11.77 -2.26
N PHE A 227 -15.43 -11.76 -2.30
CA PHE A 227 -14.63 -11.47 -3.49
C PHE A 227 -14.85 -12.47 -4.63
N GLN A 228 -14.97 -13.77 -4.30
CA GLN A 228 -15.17 -14.84 -5.29
C GLN A 228 -16.64 -15.07 -5.66
N ASP A 229 -17.57 -14.45 -4.95
CA ASP A 229 -19.03 -14.69 -5.00
C ASP A 229 -19.43 -16.18 -4.79
N ASP A 230 -18.63 -16.93 -4.03
CA ASP A 230 -18.86 -18.34 -3.68
C ASP A 230 -18.87 -18.50 -2.15
N PRO A 231 -19.94 -18.98 -1.51
CA PRO A 231 -19.97 -19.25 -0.07
C PRO A 231 -19.06 -20.40 0.37
N CYS A 232 -18.48 -21.16 -0.57
CA CYS A 232 -17.77 -22.40 -0.32
C CYS A 232 -16.27 -22.19 -0.06
N PHE A 233 -15.92 -21.72 1.14
CA PHE A 233 -14.52 -21.61 1.56
C PHE A 233 -13.81 -22.98 1.44
N GLY A 234 -12.64 -22.99 0.79
CA GLY A 234 -11.79 -24.18 0.64
C GLY A 234 -12.36 -25.25 -0.30
N ARG A 235 -13.11 -24.88 -1.34
CA ARG A 235 -13.77 -25.82 -2.26
C ARG A 235 -12.81 -26.82 -2.90
N ALA A 236 -11.65 -26.39 -3.39
CA ALA A 236 -10.69 -27.28 -4.02
C ALA A 236 -9.96 -28.14 -2.98
N ALA A 237 -9.57 -27.54 -1.85
CA ALA A 237 -8.96 -28.23 -0.72
C ALA A 237 -9.85 -29.33 -0.10
N ALA A 238 -11.16 -29.13 -0.10
CA ALA A 238 -12.15 -30.10 0.39
C ALA A 238 -12.58 -31.16 -0.65
N GLY A 239 -12.08 -31.10 -1.89
CA GLY A 239 -12.36 -32.10 -2.94
C GLY A 239 -13.48 -31.72 -3.93
N ALA A 240 -13.61 -30.44 -4.28
CA ALA A 240 -14.48 -29.83 -5.30
C ALA A 240 -16.00 -29.91 -5.06
N GLN A 241 -16.52 -31.04 -4.58
CA GLN A 241 -17.93 -31.29 -4.26
C GLN A 241 -18.29 -30.94 -2.80
N ARG A 242 -17.35 -30.32 -2.07
CA ARG A 242 -17.46 -29.98 -0.65
C ARG A 242 -16.75 -28.66 -0.40
N CYS A 243 -17.03 -28.05 0.76
CA CYS A 243 -16.32 -26.90 1.29
C CYS A 243 -15.56 -27.32 2.56
N LEU A 244 -14.50 -26.59 2.93
CA LEU A 244 -13.94 -26.67 4.28
C LEU A 244 -14.91 -26.02 5.28
N ARG A 245 -15.54 -24.90 4.89
CA ARG A 245 -16.69 -24.25 5.54
C ARG A 245 -17.62 -23.69 4.47
N ASP A 246 -18.93 -23.85 4.64
CA ASP A 246 -19.96 -23.34 3.72
C ASP A 246 -20.70 -22.20 4.42
N LEU A 247 -20.55 -20.98 3.92
CA LEU A 247 -21.13 -19.78 4.52
C LEU A 247 -22.64 -19.63 4.23
N SER A 248 -23.21 -20.42 3.32
CA SER A 248 -24.65 -20.39 3.02
C SER A 248 -25.51 -21.12 4.07
N LEU A 249 -24.89 -21.91 4.95
CA LEU A 249 -25.58 -22.68 5.99
C LEU A 249 -25.85 -21.81 7.23
N VAL A 250 -27.02 -21.98 7.85
CA VAL A 250 -27.33 -21.34 9.14
C VAL A 250 -26.64 -22.12 10.27
N VAL A 251 -25.36 -21.81 10.51
CA VAL A 251 -24.58 -22.38 11.62
C VAL A 251 -24.91 -21.62 12.90
N ARG A 252 -25.25 -22.33 13.98
CA ARG A 252 -25.65 -21.74 15.26
C ARG A 252 -24.55 -21.84 16.31
N ALA A 253 -24.49 -20.88 17.23
CA ALA A 253 -23.59 -20.90 18.38
C ALA A 253 -23.71 -22.21 19.19
N ASP A 254 -24.94 -22.70 19.44
CA ASP A 254 -25.18 -23.96 20.17
C ASP A 254 -24.75 -25.24 19.41
N SER A 255 -24.42 -25.14 18.12
CA SER A 255 -23.79 -26.22 17.34
C SER A 255 -22.25 -26.20 17.38
N VAL A 256 -21.67 -25.17 18.00
CA VAL A 256 -20.22 -24.97 18.22
C VAL A 256 -19.94 -24.53 19.66
N ASP A 257 -20.72 -25.03 20.62
CA ASP A 257 -20.56 -24.78 22.05
C ASP A 257 -20.12 -26.06 22.80
N GLY A 258 -19.17 -25.91 23.72
CA GLY A 258 -18.40 -27.01 24.31
C GLY A 258 -16.97 -26.61 24.71
N ASP A 259 -16.32 -27.44 25.54
CA ASP A 259 -15.14 -27.03 26.34
C ASP A 259 -13.92 -26.51 25.56
N ARG A 260 -13.77 -26.80 24.25
CA ARG A 260 -12.61 -26.40 23.42
C ARG A 260 -12.94 -26.22 21.94
N HIS A 261 -13.59 -25.11 21.59
CA HIS A 261 -13.72 -24.71 20.19
C HIS A 261 -12.52 -23.87 19.72
N THR A 262 -12.17 -24.04 18.45
CA THR A 262 -11.13 -23.21 17.80
C THR A 262 -11.79 -21.96 17.20
N PRO A 263 -11.06 -20.84 17.07
CA PRO A 263 -11.61 -19.61 16.48
C PRO A 263 -12.20 -19.79 15.07
N GLN A 264 -11.77 -20.81 14.30
CA GLN A 264 -12.34 -21.14 12.98
C GLN A 264 -13.72 -21.80 13.05
N GLN A 265 -14.07 -22.47 14.16
CA GLN A 265 -15.39 -23.07 14.37
C GLN A 265 -16.40 -21.99 14.81
N ALA A 266 -16.04 -21.22 15.83
CA ALA A 266 -16.83 -20.07 16.28
C ALA A 266 -16.97 -19.00 15.17
N GLY A 267 -15.91 -18.75 14.41
CA GLY A 267 -15.93 -17.83 13.27
C GLY A 267 -16.85 -18.26 12.13
N TRP A 268 -17.17 -19.55 11.97
CA TRP A 268 -18.11 -20.01 10.94
C TRP A 268 -19.54 -19.52 11.19
N VAL A 269 -19.95 -19.41 12.46
CA VAL A 269 -21.24 -18.83 12.87
C VAL A 269 -21.34 -17.38 12.38
N TRP A 270 -20.32 -16.58 12.67
CA TRP A 270 -20.25 -15.18 12.23
C TRP A 270 -20.15 -15.02 10.71
N ALA A 271 -19.29 -15.81 10.05
CA ALA A 271 -19.11 -15.73 8.60
C ALA A 271 -20.39 -16.10 7.84
N SER A 272 -21.18 -17.05 8.37
CA SER A 272 -22.50 -17.37 7.82
C SER A 272 -23.59 -16.33 8.15
N ALA A 273 -23.50 -15.62 9.28
CA ALA A 273 -24.34 -14.44 9.53
C ALA A 273 -24.04 -13.33 8.51
N PHE A 274 -22.76 -13.01 8.33
CA PHE A 274 -22.32 -12.01 7.34
C PHE A 274 -22.76 -12.39 5.92
N TRP A 275 -22.69 -13.66 5.54
CA TRP A 275 -23.17 -14.13 4.22
C TRP A 275 -24.69 -14.02 4.04
N GLU A 276 -25.49 -14.29 5.08
CA GLU A 276 -26.94 -14.09 5.04
C GLU A 276 -27.30 -12.60 4.87
N ILE A 277 -26.60 -11.70 5.58
CA ILE A 277 -26.79 -10.26 5.46
C ILE A 277 -26.35 -9.78 4.06
N ARG A 278 -25.22 -10.30 3.54
CA ARG A 278 -24.71 -10.04 2.18
C ARG A 278 -25.74 -10.39 1.11
N ALA A 279 -26.45 -11.51 1.28
CA ALA A 279 -27.51 -11.93 0.35
C ALA A 279 -28.75 -11.01 0.38
N GLY A 280 -28.95 -10.26 1.46
CA GLY A 280 -30.00 -9.23 1.57
C GLY A 280 -29.61 -7.87 1.00
N VAL A 281 -28.43 -7.33 1.39
CA VAL A 281 -28.05 -5.94 1.10
C VAL A 281 -27.01 -5.79 -0.03
N GLY A 282 -26.32 -6.87 -0.40
CA GLY A 282 -25.28 -6.91 -1.42
C GLY A 282 -23.86 -6.65 -0.91
N ALA A 283 -22.88 -7.30 -1.55
CA ALA A 283 -21.44 -7.21 -1.23
C ALA A 283 -20.93 -5.77 -1.12
N ALA A 284 -21.17 -4.95 -2.15
CA ALA A 284 -20.72 -3.55 -2.22
C ALA A 284 -21.30 -2.63 -1.13
N VAL A 285 -22.29 -3.10 -0.36
CA VAL A 285 -22.93 -2.38 0.75
C VAL A 285 -22.44 -2.92 2.11
N LEU A 286 -22.38 -4.24 2.29
CA LEU A 286 -21.97 -4.85 3.55
C LEU A 286 -20.44 -4.86 3.76
N ASP A 287 -19.67 -5.16 2.72
CA ASP A 287 -18.23 -5.45 2.85
C ASP A 287 -17.43 -4.24 3.39
N PRO A 288 -17.69 -2.98 2.97
CA PRO A 288 -17.04 -1.81 3.59
C PRO A 288 -17.44 -1.63 5.06
N VAL A 289 -18.69 -1.96 5.43
CA VAL A 289 -19.19 -1.82 6.82
C VAL A 289 -18.54 -2.87 7.73
N LEU A 290 -18.35 -4.10 7.27
CA LEU A 290 -17.61 -5.12 8.02
C LEU A 290 -16.13 -4.76 8.19
N LEU A 291 -15.48 -4.30 7.12
CA LEU A 291 -14.05 -3.99 7.15
C LEU A 291 -13.73 -2.76 8.03
N ASP A 292 -14.55 -1.72 7.96
CA ASP A 292 -14.44 -0.55 8.83
C ASP A 292 -14.98 -0.80 10.25
N GLY A 293 -15.92 -1.74 10.41
CA GLY A 293 -16.31 -2.30 11.70
C GLY A 293 -15.14 -2.99 12.40
N TRP A 294 -14.30 -3.72 11.65
CA TRP A 294 -13.07 -4.32 12.18
C TRP A 294 -11.96 -3.29 12.45
N ARG A 295 -11.75 -2.32 11.56
CA ARG A 295 -10.81 -1.20 11.77
C ARG A 295 -11.07 -0.46 13.09
N HIS A 296 -12.33 -0.28 13.43
CA HIS A 296 -12.76 0.38 14.66
C HIS A 296 -13.13 -0.63 15.77
N TYR A 297 -12.77 -1.91 15.63
CA TYR A 297 -13.09 -2.95 16.61
C TYR A 297 -12.44 -2.60 17.94
N PRO A 298 -13.24 -2.26 18.97
CA PRO A 298 -12.70 -1.54 20.11
C PRO A 298 -11.85 -2.47 20.98
N ALA A 299 -10.72 -1.95 21.47
CA ALA A 299 -9.90 -2.58 22.50
C ALA A 299 -10.58 -2.50 23.89
N VAL A 300 -11.81 -3.02 23.99
CA VAL A 300 -12.60 -3.07 25.22
C VAL A 300 -11.97 -4.06 26.20
N THR A 301 -12.21 -3.83 27.49
CA THR A 301 -11.78 -4.70 28.59
C THR A 301 -12.51 -6.06 28.66
N SER A 302 -13.45 -6.37 27.76
CA SER A 302 -14.07 -7.70 27.61
C SER A 302 -14.41 -8.01 26.14
N PRO A 303 -14.34 -9.29 25.70
CA PRO A 303 -14.68 -9.67 24.32
C PRO A 303 -16.15 -9.42 23.97
N GLU A 304 -17.05 -9.73 24.92
CA GLU A 304 -18.50 -9.61 24.79
C GLU A 304 -18.95 -8.20 24.34
N GLY A 305 -18.38 -7.15 24.95
CA GLY A 305 -18.72 -5.77 24.61
C GLY A 305 -18.24 -5.33 23.23
N ALA A 306 -17.14 -5.89 22.74
CA ALA A 306 -16.63 -5.61 21.39
C ALA A 306 -17.42 -6.36 20.30
N ALA A 307 -17.83 -7.61 20.58
CA ALA A 307 -18.73 -8.38 19.73
C ALA A 307 -20.13 -7.72 19.63
N ALA A 308 -20.67 -7.24 20.75
CA ALA A 308 -21.93 -6.47 20.77
C ALA A 308 -21.82 -5.19 19.95
N ALA A 309 -20.76 -4.39 20.13
CA ALA A 309 -20.55 -3.15 19.37
C ALA A 309 -20.47 -3.37 17.84
N LEU A 310 -19.92 -4.50 17.39
CA LEU A 310 -19.94 -4.87 15.97
C LEU A 310 -21.34 -5.24 15.48
N ILE A 311 -22.12 -6.01 16.26
CA ILE A 311 -23.52 -6.33 15.95
C ILE A 311 -24.33 -5.03 15.85
N ASP A 312 -24.25 -4.16 16.87
CA ASP A 312 -25.04 -2.93 16.92
C ASP A 312 -24.71 -1.99 15.75
N ARG A 313 -23.43 -1.87 15.37
CA ARG A 313 -23.03 -1.09 14.17
C ARG A 313 -23.57 -1.66 12.86
N ILE A 314 -23.66 -2.99 12.74
CA ILE A 314 -24.24 -3.65 11.56
C ILE A 314 -25.76 -3.52 11.54
N VAL A 315 -26.42 -3.59 12.70
CA VAL A 315 -27.88 -3.45 12.84
C VAL A 315 -28.36 -2.00 12.71
N GLU A 316 -27.55 -1.02 13.12
CA GLU A 316 -27.80 0.41 12.85
C GLU A 316 -27.78 0.71 11.35
N ALA A 317 -26.86 0.09 10.60
CA ALA A 317 -26.80 0.19 9.15
C ALA A 317 -27.90 -0.62 8.44
N PHE A 318 -28.20 -1.83 8.93
CA PHE A 318 -29.09 -2.81 8.31
C PHE A 318 -29.99 -3.48 9.37
N PRO A 319 -31.14 -2.89 9.74
CA PRO A 319 -31.99 -3.39 10.84
C PRO A 319 -32.43 -4.87 10.69
N GLU A 320 -32.59 -5.35 9.47
CA GLU A 320 -32.89 -6.74 9.14
C GLU A 320 -31.80 -7.73 9.56
N ALA A 321 -30.53 -7.29 9.68
CA ALA A 321 -29.39 -8.11 10.09
C ALA A 321 -29.54 -8.67 11.51
N GLY A 322 -30.34 -8.01 12.37
CA GLY A 322 -30.66 -8.52 13.70
C GLY A 322 -31.27 -9.93 13.68
N ASN A 323 -32.00 -10.28 12.63
CA ASN A 323 -32.52 -11.65 12.45
C ASN A 323 -31.40 -12.65 12.15
N ALA A 324 -30.45 -12.32 11.27
CA ALA A 324 -29.35 -13.19 10.89
C ALA A 324 -28.44 -13.54 12.08
N PHE A 325 -28.21 -12.57 12.97
CA PHE A 325 -27.54 -12.79 14.25
C PHE A 325 -28.38 -13.62 15.22
N ALA A 326 -29.63 -13.20 15.49
CA ALA A 326 -30.50 -13.86 16.47
C ALA A 326 -30.82 -15.32 16.12
N ASN A 327 -31.02 -15.64 14.83
CA ASN A 327 -31.23 -17.00 14.32
C ASN A 327 -30.06 -17.93 14.61
N ARG A 328 -28.85 -17.37 14.80
CA ARG A 328 -27.61 -18.09 15.11
C ARG A 328 -27.23 -18.05 16.58
N GLY A 329 -27.99 -17.35 17.42
CA GLY A 329 -27.67 -17.15 18.84
C GLY A 329 -26.68 -16.02 19.12
N LEU A 330 -26.23 -15.30 18.09
CA LEU A 330 -25.45 -14.07 18.25
C LEU A 330 -26.40 -12.94 18.68
N ARG A 331 -26.00 -12.15 19.69
CA ARG A 331 -26.80 -11.05 20.25
C ARG A 331 -25.87 -9.94 20.74
N SER A 332 -26.28 -8.68 20.61
CA SER A 332 -25.83 -7.63 21.54
C SER A 332 -26.50 -7.82 22.92
N ILE A 333 -25.91 -7.21 23.94
CA ILE A 333 -26.24 -7.39 25.37
C ILE A 333 -26.86 -6.11 25.93
#